data_AF-A0A954SCC5-F1
#
_entry.id   AF-A0A954SCC5-F1
#
_cell.length_a   1.000
_cell.length_b   1.000
_cell.length_c   1.000
_cell.angle_alpha   90.00
_cell.angle_beta   90.00
_cell.angle_gamma   90.00
#
_symmetry.space_group_name_H-M   'P 1'
#
loop_
_entity.id
_entity.type
_entity.pdbx_description
1 polymer ?
#
loop_
_entity_poly.entity_id
_entity_poly.type
_entity_poly.pdbx_seq_one_letter_code
_entity_poly.pdbx_strand_id
1 'polypeptide(L)'
;RLLQTLHDVGLDYLKLGQPSPTLSGGEAQRIKLARELGKRSTGSTLYLLDEPTTGLHFADVAKLLEVLHGFVDAGNTVVVVEHSLDVIKTADWVIDLGPEGGAGGGEILVAGTPEEVAACDASYTGQALREVLELKSKKKATRKSKPTKSTARSAAEKANTNQIQIRGAAQHNLQSIDLTVPRDQMSVFCGPSGSGKTSLAMDTLYAEGQRRYVESLSAYARQFLGQMPKPKLEHISGLSPAIAIEQKTVGATPRSTVGTVTEIYDYLRILFARLGQMHCPDCQSEVTRQTTDQIIDRILSLPEKTALYLGAPITVPVGQSYTKLWDRLGTQGYLRVRINGTTYPLEEVPEIDHKREHVVEVVVDRIKVDPAARGRIGDSVESALDLGRGILHVIHADKETPEPKWRVDRLSLHYSCPVCD
;
A
#
# COMPACT_ATOMS: atom_id res chain seq x y z
N ARG A 1 22.39 -34.36 20.87
CA ARG A 1 22.84 -33.75 19.60
C ARG A 1 22.02 -32.52 19.25
N LEU A 2 20.71 -32.62 18.98
CA LEU A 2 19.88 -31.46 18.60
C LEU A 2 19.78 -30.36 19.69
N LEU A 3 19.77 -30.74 20.97
CA LEU A 3 19.79 -29.78 22.07
C LEU A 3 21.11 -28.99 22.16
N GLN A 4 22.23 -29.65 21.84
CA GLN A 4 23.54 -28.97 21.79
C GLN A 4 23.55 -27.96 20.65
N THR A 5 23.10 -28.35 19.45
CA THR A 5 23.04 -27.44 18.31
C THR A 5 22.12 -26.24 18.55
N LEU A 6 21.05 -26.39 19.34
CA LEU A 6 20.20 -25.27 19.78
C LEU A 6 20.95 -24.32 20.73
N HIS A 7 21.78 -24.85 21.63
CA HIS A 7 22.63 -24.05 22.49
C HIS A 7 23.72 -23.31 21.69
N ASP A 8 24.33 -23.98 20.72
CA ASP A 8 25.40 -23.42 19.89
C ASP A 8 24.91 -22.24 19.04
N VAL A 9 23.67 -22.27 18.55
CA VAL A 9 23.04 -21.12 17.85
C VAL A 9 22.44 -20.06 18.80
N GLY A 10 22.67 -20.18 20.11
CA GLY A 10 22.23 -19.22 21.13
C GLY A 10 20.73 -19.22 21.40
N LEU A 11 20.09 -20.40 21.37
CA LEU A 11 18.66 -20.60 21.64
C LEU A 11 18.38 -21.45 22.89
N ASP A 12 19.34 -21.55 23.80
CA ASP A 12 19.24 -22.32 25.05
C ASP A 12 18.22 -21.78 26.05
N TYR A 13 17.80 -20.52 25.90
CA TYR A 13 16.74 -19.91 26.71
C TYR A 13 15.32 -20.30 26.26
N LEU A 14 15.14 -20.87 25.06
CA LEU A 14 13.82 -21.26 24.56
C LEU A 14 13.31 -22.53 25.23
N LYS A 15 12.01 -22.56 25.51
CA LYS A 15 11.33 -23.74 26.06
C LYS A 15 10.82 -24.62 24.92
N LEU A 16 11.02 -25.94 25.01
CA LEU A 16 10.58 -26.89 23.97
C LEU A 16 9.07 -26.84 23.66
N GLY A 17 8.23 -26.44 24.62
CA GLY A 17 6.78 -26.28 24.44
C GLY A 17 6.32 -24.89 24.00
N GLN A 18 7.24 -23.97 23.68
CA GLN A 18 6.89 -22.61 23.29
C GLN A 18 6.20 -22.58 21.91
N PRO A 19 5.04 -21.90 21.75
CA PRO A 19 4.33 -21.86 20.48
C PRO A 19 5.14 -21.14 19.38
N SER A 20 5.20 -21.73 18.18
CA SER A 20 5.96 -21.16 17.04
C SER A 20 5.57 -19.73 16.63
N PRO A 21 4.31 -19.26 16.76
CA PRO A 21 3.96 -17.87 16.42
C PRO A 21 4.56 -16.82 17.37
N THR A 22 5.11 -17.24 18.51
CA THR A 22 5.73 -16.33 19.49
C THR A 22 7.22 -16.11 19.25
N LEU A 23 7.79 -16.79 18.26
CA LEU A 23 9.19 -16.66 17.90
C LEU A 23 9.39 -15.44 17.00
N SER A 24 10.45 -14.67 17.25
CA SER A 24 10.93 -13.65 16.31
C SER A 24 11.40 -14.29 15.00
N GLY A 25 11.47 -13.51 13.92
CA GLY A 25 11.98 -13.98 12.63
C GLY A 25 13.37 -14.62 12.75
N GLY A 26 14.29 -13.96 13.47
CA GLY A 26 15.64 -14.45 13.72
C GLY A 26 15.71 -15.69 14.62
N GLU A 27 14.80 -15.86 15.60
CA GLU A 27 14.70 -17.11 16.36
C GLU A 27 14.20 -18.27 15.48
N ALA A 28 13.15 -18.03 14.69
CA ALA A 28 12.59 -19.04 13.80
C ALA A 28 13.61 -19.50 12.74
N GLN A 29 14.42 -18.59 12.20
CA GLN A 29 15.51 -18.91 11.30
C GLN A 29 16.60 -19.74 11.97
N ARG A 30 17.03 -19.38 13.19
CA ARG A 30 18.03 -20.14 13.95
C ARG A 30 17.54 -21.53 14.37
N ILE A 31 16.25 -21.72 14.64
CA ILE A 31 15.69 -23.07 14.87
C ILE A 31 15.83 -23.93 13.61
N LYS A 32 15.57 -23.37 12.43
CA LYS A 32 15.78 -24.09 11.15
C LYS A 32 17.27 -24.44 10.97
N LEU A 33 18.18 -23.51 11.27
CA LEU A 33 19.62 -23.77 11.23
C LEU A 33 20.05 -24.90 12.18
N ALA A 34 19.61 -24.85 13.44
CA ALA A 34 19.89 -25.90 14.43
C ALA A 34 19.34 -27.26 14.01
N ARG A 35 18.17 -27.29 13.35
CA ARG A 35 17.60 -28.52 12.78
C ARG A 35 18.49 -29.10 11.68
N GLU A 36 19.05 -28.28 10.80
CA GLU A 36 19.97 -28.75 9.76
C GLU A 36 21.30 -29.25 10.34
N LEU A 37 21.86 -28.58 11.36
CA LEU A 37 23.05 -29.06 12.10
C LEU A 37 22.85 -30.44 12.75
N GLY A 38 21.61 -30.75 13.13
CA GLY A 38 21.25 -32.04 13.70
C GLY A 38 21.32 -33.19 12.69
N LYS A 39 21.29 -32.92 11.38
CA LYS A 39 21.35 -33.94 10.33
C LYS A 39 22.78 -34.42 10.09
N ARG A 40 22.92 -35.57 9.42
CA ARG A 40 24.22 -36.03 8.92
C ARG A 40 24.60 -35.18 7.71
N SER A 41 25.79 -34.57 7.75
CA SER A 41 26.36 -33.84 6.61
C SER A 41 26.55 -34.80 5.43
N THR A 42 26.19 -34.34 4.23
CA THR A 42 26.47 -35.02 2.97
C THR A 42 27.73 -34.49 2.29
N GLY A 43 28.35 -33.44 2.83
CA GLY A 43 29.56 -32.79 2.29
C GLY A 43 29.41 -32.24 0.88
N SER A 44 28.18 -31.93 0.47
CA SER A 44 27.83 -31.51 -0.89
C SER A 44 26.51 -30.70 -0.92
N THR A 45 26.12 -30.13 0.21
CA THR A 45 24.89 -29.32 0.32
C THR A 45 25.23 -27.83 0.17
N LEU A 46 24.40 -27.09 -0.56
CA LEU A 46 24.44 -25.63 -0.61
C LEU A 46 23.45 -25.05 0.40
N TYR A 47 23.95 -24.28 1.35
CA TYR A 47 23.15 -23.51 2.30
C TYR A 47 23.09 -22.06 1.86
N LEU A 48 21.87 -21.55 1.66
CA LEU A 48 21.58 -20.14 1.39
C LEU A 48 20.94 -19.53 2.62
N LEU A 49 21.60 -18.53 3.22
CA LEU A 49 21.12 -17.84 4.40
C LEU A 49 20.91 -16.36 4.08
N ASP A 50 19.74 -15.87 4.43
CA ASP A 50 19.36 -14.46 4.26
C ASP A 50 19.37 -13.76 5.62
N GLU A 51 20.32 -12.86 5.83
CA GLU A 51 20.56 -12.08 7.06
C GLU A 51 20.44 -12.88 8.37
N PRO A 52 21.19 -13.98 8.55
CA PRO A 52 21.08 -14.85 9.73
C PRO A 52 21.52 -14.17 11.03
N THR A 53 22.18 -13.01 10.99
CA THR A 53 22.50 -12.21 12.19
C THR A 53 21.38 -11.26 12.61
N THR A 54 20.27 -11.20 11.86
CA THR A 54 19.12 -10.35 12.20
C THR A 54 18.60 -10.67 13.60
N GLY A 55 18.65 -9.65 14.48
CA GLY A 55 18.21 -9.76 15.88
C GLY A 55 19.20 -10.45 16.82
N LEU A 56 20.42 -10.79 16.37
CA LEU A 56 21.48 -11.30 17.23
C LEU A 56 22.28 -10.16 17.88
N HIS A 57 22.77 -10.43 19.08
CA HIS A 57 23.78 -9.59 19.72
C HIS A 57 25.17 -9.97 19.22
N PHE A 58 26.13 -9.03 19.20
CA PHE A 58 27.50 -9.26 18.70
C PHE A 58 28.20 -10.48 19.30
N ALA A 59 27.95 -10.78 20.59
CA ALA A 59 28.49 -11.96 21.27
C ALA A 59 27.95 -13.29 20.70
N ASP A 60 26.71 -13.31 20.22
CA ASP A 60 26.09 -14.50 19.64
C ASP A 60 26.42 -14.65 18.14
N VAL A 61 26.78 -13.55 17.47
CA VAL A 61 27.30 -13.58 16.08
C VAL A 61 28.56 -14.44 16.00
N ALA A 62 29.46 -14.36 16.98
CA ALA A 62 30.66 -15.19 17.00
C ALA A 62 30.34 -16.70 17.04
N LYS A 63 29.36 -17.11 17.84
CA LYS A 63 28.91 -18.51 17.92
C LYS A 63 28.27 -18.97 16.61
N LEU A 64 27.47 -18.11 15.99
CA LEU A 64 26.88 -18.38 14.69
C LEU A 64 27.97 -18.56 13.62
N LEU A 65 29.02 -17.73 13.63
CA LEU A 65 30.15 -17.88 12.71
C LEU A 65 30.89 -19.21 12.90
N GLU A 66 31.13 -19.64 14.15
CA GLU A 66 31.71 -20.97 14.43
C GLU A 66 30.87 -22.10 13.81
N VAL A 67 29.55 -22.00 13.93
CA VAL A 67 28.60 -22.93 13.33
C VAL A 67 28.65 -22.93 11.80
N LEU A 68 28.70 -21.74 11.18
CA LEU A 68 28.75 -21.60 9.73
C LEU A 68 30.05 -22.13 9.14
N HIS A 69 31.20 -21.82 9.75
CA HIS A 69 32.48 -22.40 9.35
C HIS A 69 32.50 -23.92 9.54
N GLY A 70 31.86 -24.44 10.59
CA GLY A 70 31.70 -25.89 10.77
C GLY A 70 30.94 -26.58 9.62
N PHE A 71 29.99 -25.89 8.96
CA PHE A 71 29.37 -26.43 7.74
C PHE A 71 30.34 -26.50 6.57
N VAL A 72 31.18 -25.46 6.40
CA VAL A 72 32.21 -25.38 5.36
C VAL A 72 33.26 -26.46 5.58
N ASP A 73 33.77 -26.62 6.81
CA ASP A 73 34.73 -27.67 7.19
C ASP A 73 34.19 -29.08 6.96
N ALA A 74 32.87 -29.25 7.06
CA ALA A 74 32.19 -30.51 6.76
C ALA A 74 31.97 -30.75 5.25
N GLY A 75 32.54 -29.91 4.37
CA GLY A 75 32.49 -30.02 2.91
C GLY A 75 31.30 -29.34 2.24
N ASN A 76 30.46 -28.61 2.98
CA ASN A 76 29.29 -27.93 2.39
C ASN A 76 29.65 -26.53 1.89
N THR A 77 28.82 -25.99 0.99
CA THR A 77 28.94 -24.59 0.56
C THR A 77 27.93 -23.75 1.33
N VAL A 78 28.37 -22.61 1.86
CA VAL A 78 27.52 -21.69 2.62
C VAL A 78 27.58 -20.32 1.93
N VAL A 79 26.45 -19.85 1.46
CA VAL A 79 26.28 -18.52 0.88
C VAL A 79 25.37 -17.72 1.80
N VAL A 80 25.87 -16.57 2.24
CA VAL A 80 25.18 -15.72 3.22
C VAL A 80 25.00 -14.33 2.63
N VAL A 81 23.76 -13.85 2.60
CA VAL A 81 23.43 -12.44 2.37
C VAL A 81 23.48 -11.75 3.73
N GLU A 82 24.35 -10.76 3.89
CA GLU A 82 24.58 -10.09 5.18
C GLU A 82 25.01 -8.64 4.99
N HIS A 83 24.75 -7.85 6.02
CA HIS A 83 25.22 -6.46 6.13
C HIS A 83 26.12 -6.26 7.37
N SER A 84 26.25 -7.28 8.24
CA SER A 84 27.12 -7.23 9.40
C SER A 84 28.60 -7.29 9.03
N LEU A 85 29.34 -6.21 9.30
CA LEU A 85 30.80 -6.16 9.12
C LEU A 85 31.53 -7.24 9.93
N ASP A 86 30.95 -7.72 11.02
CA ASP A 86 31.53 -8.80 11.82
C ASP A 86 31.54 -10.15 11.09
N VAL A 87 30.56 -10.38 10.20
CA VAL A 87 30.47 -11.56 9.34
C VAL A 87 31.29 -11.37 8.08
N ILE A 88 31.12 -10.22 7.41
CA ILE A 88 31.77 -9.93 6.12
C ILE A 88 33.30 -10.03 6.26
N LYS A 89 33.88 -9.51 7.35
CA LYS A 89 35.34 -9.54 7.56
C LYS A 89 35.92 -10.94 7.81
N THR A 90 35.10 -11.93 8.13
CA THR A 90 35.55 -13.31 8.40
C THR A 90 35.22 -14.26 7.25
N ALA A 91 34.51 -13.80 6.22
CA ALA A 91 34.14 -14.61 5.09
C ALA A 91 35.38 -15.02 4.28
N ASP A 92 35.37 -16.25 3.77
CA ASP A 92 36.41 -16.73 2.84
C ASP A 92 36.36 -15.98 1.50
N TRP A 93 35.16 -15.58 1.08
CA TRP A 93 34.91 -14.86 -0.17
C TRP A 93 33.71 -13.92 -0.01
N VAL A 94 33.82 -12.71 -0.55
CA VAL A 94 32.78 -11.66 -0.51
C VAL A 94 32.45 -11.26 -1.94
N ILE A 95 31.16 -11.13 -2.24
CA ILE A 95 30.64 -10.63 -3.51
C ILE A 95 29.83 -9.37 -3.18
N ASP A 96 30.31 -8.22 -3.64
CA ASP A 96 29.65 -6.93 -3.39
C ASP A 96 28.87 -6.47 -4.62
N LEU A 97 27.61 -6.08 -4.39
CA LEU A 97 26.65 -5.67 -5.42
C LEU A 97 26.32 -4.19 -5.26
N GLY A 98 26.20 -3.47 -6.37
CA GLY A 98 25.86 -2.06 -6.36
C GLY A 98 25.92 -1.45 -7.77
N PRO A 99 26.30 -0.16 -7.91
CA PRO A 99 26.68 0.79 -6.84
C PRO A 99 25.51 1.28 -5.98
N GLU A 100 24.28 1.22 -6.49
CA GLU A 100 23.09 1.74 -5.80
C GLU A 100 21.99 0.66 -5.66
N GLY A 101 20.88 1.02 -5.01
CA GLY A 101 19.68 0.18 -4.97
C GLY A 101 18.77 0.34 -6.20
N GLY A 102 17.90 -0.64 -6.45
CA GLY A 102 16.87 -0.56 -7.49
C GLY A 102 17.44 -0.54 -8.90
N ALA A 103 17.03 0.44 -9.72
CA ALA A 103 17.46 0.56 -11.11
C ALA A 103 18.95 0.93 -11.28
N GLY A 104 19.60 1.43 -10.22
CA GLY A 104 21.03 1.75 -10.21
C GLY A 104 21.92 0.65 -9.62
N GLY A 105 21.37 -0.53 -9.36
CA GLY A 105 22.10 -1.69 -8.85
C GLY A 105 22.15 -2.85 -9.84
N GLY A 106 22.55 -4.02 -9.34
CA GLY A 106 22.56 -5.26 -10.11
C GLY A 106 23.90 -5.57 -10.79
N GLU A 107 24.93 -4.77 -10.56
CA GLU A 107 26.29 -5.02 -11.02
C GLU A 107 27.14 -5.61 -9.89
N ILE A 108 28.06 -6.53 -10.23
CA ILE A 108 29.10 -7.00 -9.32
C ILE A 108 30.24 -5.97 -9.34
N LEU A 109 30.40 -5.23 -8.24
CA LEU A 109 31.46 -4.23 -8.12
C LEU A 109 32.81 -4.88 -7.89
N VAL A 110 32.84 -5.89 -7.03
CA VAL A 110 34.04 -6.65 -6.66
C VAL A 110 33.63 -8.01 -6.09
N ALA A 111 34.42 -9.03 -6.41
CA ALA A 111 34.29 -10.36 -5.82
C ALA A 111 35.69 -10.85 -5.47
N GLY A 112 35.93 -11.13 -4.19
CA GLY A 112 37.28 -11.35 -3.68
C GLY A 112 37.31 -11.67 -2.20
N THR A 113 38.49 -11.70 -1.61
CA THR A 113 38.63 -11.74 -0.16
C THR A 113 38.11 -10.44 0.49
N PRO A 114 37.79 -10.43 1.79
CA PRO A 114 37.43 -9.21 2.49
C PRO A 114 38.45 -8.07 2.31
N GLU A 115 39.74 -8.38 2.25
CA GLU A 115 40.82 -7.41 2.00
C GLU A 115 40.77 -6.83 0.58
N GLU A 116 40.48 -7.66 -0.43
CA GLU A 116 40.33 -7.21 -1.83
C GLU A 116 39.10 -6.31 -1.99
N VAL A 117 37.99 -6.66 -1.35
CA VAL A 117 36.78 -5.82 -1.33
C VAL A 117 37.06 -4.48 -0.63
N ALA A 118 37.81 -4.48 0.48
CA ALA A 118 38.20 -3.26 1.18
C ALA A 118 39.10 -2.32 0.35
N ALA A 119 39.80 -2.85 -0.67
CA ALA A 119 40.60 -2.05 -1.59
C ALA A 119 39.78 -1.41 -2.74
N CYS A 120 38.54 -1.84 -2.94
CA CYS A 120 37.66 -1.28 -3.97
C CYS A 120 37.02 0.04 -3.51
N ASP A 121 37.44 1.17 -4.08
CA ASP A 121 36.90 2.49 -3.70
C ASP A 121 35.43 2.70 -4.15
N ALA A 122 34.99 2.00 -5.21
CA ALA A 122 33.61 2.06 -5.69
C ALA A 122 32.61 1.31 -4.77
N SER A 123 33.11 0.47 -3.86
CA SER A 123 32.29 -0.32 -2.94
C SER A 123 32.07 0.41 -1.62
N TYR A 124 30.82 0.76 -1.29
CA TYR A 124 30.48 1.29 0.03
C TYR A 124 30.80 0.28 1.15
N THR A 125 30.58 -1.01 0.88
CA THR A 125 30.97 -2.10 1.79
C THR A 125 32.48 -2.12 2.01
N GLY A 126 33.28 -1.96 0.96
CA GLY A 126 34.73 -1.90 1.01
C GLY A 126 35.25 -0.72 1.84
N GLN A 127 34.65 0.46 1.67
CA GLN A 127 34.98 1.64 2.48
C GLN A 127 34.74 1.40 3.98
N ALA A 128 33.60 0.82 4.36
CA ALA A 128 33.29 0.50 5.75
C ALA A 128 34.18 -0.62 6.32
N LEU A 129 34.48 -1.63 5.50
CA LEU A 129 35.32 -2.76 5.88
C LEU A 129 36.79 -2.34 6.11
N ARG A 130 37.29 -1.37 5.33
CA ARG A 130 38.64 -0.80 5.47
C ARG A 130 38.88 -0.29 6.90
N GLU A 131 37.94 0.44 7.48
CA GLU A 131 38.07 0.95 8.86
C GLU A 131 38.17 -0.19 9.90
N VAL A 132 37.36 -1.24 9.73
CA VAL A 132 37.33 -2.40 10.64
C VAL A 132 38.61 -3.23 10.56
N LEU A 133 39.14 -3.43 9.35
CA LEU A 133 40.39 -4.16 9.13
C LEU A 133 41.62 -3.36 9.61
N GLU A 134 41.65 -2.05 9.38
CA GLU A 134 42.73 -1.18 9.84
C GLU A 134 42.81 -1.08 11.38
N LEU A 135 41.67 -1.14 12.08
CA LEU A 135 41.58 -1.17 13.54
C LEU A 135 42.27 -2.42 14.14
N LYS A 136 42.36 -3.54 13.41
CA LYS A 136 43.15 -4.71 13.85
C LYS A 136 44.65 -4.50 13.68
N SER A 137 45.11 -3.80 12.63
CA SER A 137 46.54 -3.49 12.45
C SER A 137 47.09 -2.54 13.54
N LYS A 138 46.25 -1.62 14.04
CA LYS A 138 46.60 -0.63 15.06
C LYS A 138 46.48 -1.12 16.50
N LYS A 139 45.92 -2.33 16.77
CA LYS A 139 45.73 -2.87 18.13
C LYS A 139 47.02 -3.32 18.87
N LYS A 140 48.22 -2.99 18.36
CA LYS A 140 49.49 -3.03 19.13
C LYS A 140 49.90 -1.69 19.76
N ALA A 141 49.15 -0.60 19.54
CA ALA A 141 49.43 0.69 20.17
C ALA A 141 48.37 1.00 21.25
N THR A 142 48.86 1.01 22.49
CA THR A 142 48.14 1.30 23.73
C THR A 142 47.36 2.62 23.69
N ARG A 143 46.03 2.54 23.78
CA ARG A 143 45.18 3.71 24.05
C ARG A 143 44.94 3.80 25.57
N LYS A 144 45.78 4.56 26.27
CA LYS A 144 45.50 5.06 27.63
C LYS A 144 44.31 6.02 27.55
N SER A 145 43.14 5.61 28.03
CA SER A 145 42.04 6.54 28.31
C SER A 145 42.39 7.34 29.58
N LYS A 146 42.39 8.67 29.47
CA LYS A 146 42.42 9.57 30.63
C LYS A 146 41.00 9.62 31.22
N PRO A 147 40.83 9.60 32.56
CA PRO A 147 39.53 9.84 33.16
C PRO A 147 39.27 11.35 33.17
N THR A 148 38.26 11.80 32.43
CA THR A 148 37.71 13.14 32.57
C THR A 148 36.81 13.16 33.81
N LYS A 149 37.27 13.84 34.87
CA LYS A 149 36.45 14.18 36.02
C LYS A 149 35.37 15.17 35.57
N SER A 150 34.12 14.72 35.39
CA SER A 150 32.99 15.63 35.33
C SER A 150 32.55 15.95 36.76
N THR A 151 32.80 17.20 37.14
CA THR A 151 32.32 17.84 38.35
C THR A 151 30.81 17.69 38.48
N ALA A 152 30.38 16.95 39.49
CA ALA A 152 29.05 17.08 40.05
C ALA A 152 28.92 18.49 40.65
N ARG A 153 27.98 19.29 40.16
CA ARG A 153 27.23 20.28 40.96
C ARG A 153 26.01 20.83 40.21
N SER A 154 24.88 20.70 40.90
CA SER A 154 23.66 21.51 40.87
C SER A 154 22.84 21.60 39.58
N ALA A 155 21.87 20.69 39.44
CA ALA A 155 20.56 20.99 38.86
C ALA A 155 19.47 20.13 39.55
N ALA A 156 19.53 20.07 40.88
CA ALA A 156 18.49 19.48 41.70
C ALA A 156 17.44 20.55 42.01
N GLU A 157 16.62 20.96 41.03
CA GLU A 157 15.41 21.79 41.28
C GLU A 157 14.46 21.97 40.06
N LYS A 158 14.40 21.00 39.13
CA LYS A 158 13.31 20.85 38.13
C LYS A 158 12.83 19.40 38.00
N ALA A 159 12.86 18.66 39.10
CA ALA A 159 12.61 17.22 39.11
C ALA A 159 11.13 16.92 39.42
N ASN A 160 10.37 16.53 38.38
CA ASN A 160 9.49 15.34 38.42
C ASN A 160 8.66 15.07 37.14
N THR A 161 8.76 15.89 36.08
CA THR A 161 7.89 15.73 34.90
C THR A 161 8.55 15.16 33.64
N ASN A 162 9.89 15.06 33.59
CA ASN A 162 10.60 14.70 32.35
C ASN A 162 11.28 13.31 32.34
N GLN A 163 10.69 12.34 33.02
CA GLN A 163 11.20 10.96 33.05
C GLN A 163 10.03 9.96 33.00
N ILE A 164 10.23 8.84 32.31
CA ILE A 164 9.36 7.67 32.38
C ILE A 164 9.89 6.82 33.54
N GLN A 165 9.10 6.64 34.60
CA GLN A 165 9.46 5.80 35.74
C GLN A 165 8.66 4.51 35.68
N ILE A 166 9.34 3.38 35.65
CA ILE A 166 8.78 2.03 35.63
C ILE A 166 9.15 1.38 36.97
N ARG A 167 8.16 0.78 37.64
CA ARG A 167 8.37 0.00 38.87
C ARG A 167 7.78 -1.40 38.78
N GLY A 168 8.54 -2.38 39.26
CA GLY A 168 8.13 -3.77 39.38
C GLY A 168 7.71 -4.41 38.06
N ALA A 169 8.35 -4.07 36.94
CA ALA A 169 8.02 -4.69 35.66
C ALA A 169 8.41 -6.18 35.67
N ALA A 170 7.40 -7.04 35.52
CA ALA A 170 7.50 -8.50 35.67
C ALA A 170 6.88 -9.24 34.48
N GLN A 171 6.84 -8.59 33.31
CA GLN A 171 6.34 -9.20 32.08
C GLN A 171 7.32 -10.29 31.58
N HIS A 172 6.81 -11.46 31.23
CA HIS A 172 7.59 -12.62 30.79
C HIS A 172 8.72 -13.01 31.76
N ASN A 173 9.98 -12.84 31.38
CA ASN A 173 11.16 -13.20 32.17
C ASN A 173 11.75 -12.01 32.96
N LEU A 174 11.09 -10.85 32.95
CA LEU A 174 11.52 -9.70 33.75
C LEU A 174 11.38 -10.00 35.25
N GLN A 175 12.40 -9.66 36.01
CA GLN A 175 12.53 -9.98 37.44
C GLN A 175 12.08 -8.80 38.33
N SER A 176 10.84 -8.33 38.14
CA SER A 176 10.28 -7.17 38.86
C SER A 176 11.21 -5.95 38.84
N ILE A 177 11.62 -5.54 37.64
CA ILE A 177 12.64 -4.51 37.48
C ILE A 177 12.08 -3.09 37.66
N ASP A 178 12.89 -2.24 38.28
CA ASP A 178 12.67 -0.79 38.37
C ASP A 178 13.62 -0.08 37.39
N LEU A 179 13.07 0.81 36.56
CA LEU A 179 13.85 1.54 35.56
C LEU A 179 13.33 2.97 35.40
N THR A 180 14.25 3.92 35.21
CA THR A 180 13.92 5.29 34.82
C THR A 180 14.50 5.57 33.44
N VAL A 181 13.64 5.94 32.49
CA VAL A 181 14.03 6.32 31.13
C VAL A 181 13.86 7.83 30.96
N PRO A 182 14.89 8.58 30.52
CA PRO A 182 14.75 10.01 30.29
C PRO A 182 13.77 10.30 29.15
N ARG A 183 12.90 11.30 29.31
CA ARG A 183 12.07 11.80 28.20
C ARG A 183 12.88 12.70 27.28
N ASP A 184 12.38 12.87 26.05
CA ASP A 184 12.94 13.72 25.00
C ASP A 184 14.39 13.37 24.61
N GLN A 185 14.79 12.12 24.83
CA GLN A 185 16.13 11.61 24.53
C GLN A 185 16.05 10.26 23.83
N MET A 186 17.02 10.00 22.95
CA MET A 186 17.18 8.69 22.32
C MET A 186 17.74 7.69 23.35
N SER A 187 16.89 6.76 23.79
CA SER A 187 17.26 5.69 24.71
C SER A 187 17.30 4.36 23.96
N VAL A 188 18.36 3.57 24.17
CA VAL A 188 18.58 2.30 23.47
C VAL A 188 18.59 1.15 24.46
N PHE A 189 17.72 0.16 24.25
CA PHE A 189 17.76 -1.11 24.98
C PHE A 189 18.69 -2.10 24.27
N CYS A 190 19.81 -2.44 24.88
CA CYS A 190 20.78 -3.40 24.35
C CYS A 190 20.91 -4.64 25.24
N GLY A 191 21.35 -5.75 24.66
CA GLY A 191 21.59 -7.02 25.37
C GLY A 191 21.34 -8.27 24.52
N PRO A 192 21.75 -9.46 24.99
CA PRO A 192 21.63 -10.74 24.27
C PRO A 192 20.19 -11.16 23.95
N SER A 193 20.00 -12.07 22.99
CA SER A 193 18.68 -12.61 22.65
C SER A 193 18.01 -13.22 23.89
N GLY A 194 16.70 -13.04 24.05
CA GLY A 194 15.99 -13.54 25.24
C GLY A 194 16.21 -12.75 26.54
N SER A 195 17.05 -11.70 26.57
CA SER A 195 17.32 -10.93 27.80
C SER A 195 16.13 -10.10 28.35
N GLY A 196 15.00 -10.06 27.64
CA GLY A 196 13.80 -9.31 28.05
C GLY A 196 13.65 -7.91 27.42
N LYS A 197 14.48 -7.55 26.42
CA LYS A 197 14.38 -6.25 25.70
C LYS A 197 12.98 -6.00 25.14
N THR A 198 12.47 -6.94 24.33
CA THR A 198 11.14 -6.87 23.72
C THR A 198 10.04 -6.90 24.79
N SER A 199 10.21 -7.73 25.82
CA SER A 199 9.28 -7.78 26.96
C SER A 199 9.13 -6.42 27.65
N LEU A 200 10.22 -5.67 27.79
CA LEU A 200 10.21 -4.35 28.42
C LEU A 200 9.74 -3.24 27.47
N ALA A 201 10.25 -3.21 26.24
CA ALA A 201 9.95 -2.15 25.28
C ALA A 201 8.56 -2.30 24.64
N MET A 202 8.22 -3.49 24.15
CA MET A 202 6.96 -3.74 23.43
C MET A 202 5.86 -4.20 24.38
N ASP A 203 6.11 -5.29 25.11
CA ASP A 203 5.06 -5.92 25.93
C ASP A 203 4.76 -5.17 27.24
N THR A 204 5.58 -4.19 27.62
CA THR A 204 5.36 -3.37 28.82
C THR A 204 5.17 -1.90 28.47
N LEU A 205 6.19 -1.22 27.92
CA LEU A 205 6.13 0.22 27.64
C LEU A 205 5.10 0.56 26.55
N TYR A 206 5.21 -0.04 25.37
CA TYR A 206 4.26 0.20 24.28
C TYR A 206 2.84 -0.26 24.65
N ALA A 207 2.70 -1.48 25.19
CA ALA A 207 1.41 -2.02 25.60
C ALA A 207 0.69 -1.10 26.59
N GLU A 208 1.38 -0.60 27.62
CA GLU A 208 0.78 0.33 28.59
C GLU A 208 0.48 1.71 27.97
N GLY A 209 1.39 2.23 27.12
CA GLY A 209 1.23 3.55 26.50
C GLY A 209 0.04 3.58 25.55
N GLN A 210 -0.11 2.54 24.74
CA GLN A 210 -1.24 2.38 23.85
C GLN A 210 -2.53 2.07 24.64
N ARG A 211 -2.48 1.24 25.69
CA ARG A 211 -3.66 0.95 26.56
C ARG A 211 -4.21 2.23 27.18
N ARG A 212 -3.35 3.04 27.80
CA ARG A 212 -3.74 4.33 28.41
C ARG A 212 -4.32 5.30 27.38
N TYR A 213 -3.75 5.32 26.18
CA TYR A 213 -4.29 6.15 25.10
C TYR A 213 -5.69 5.70 24.68
N VAL A 214 -5.91 4.39 24.47
CA VAL A 214 -7.24 3.85 24.14
C VAL A 214 -8.24 4.09 25.28
N GLU A 215 -7.81 3.98 26.54
CA GLU A 215 -8.63 4.30 27.71
C GLU A 215 -9.00 5.79 27.83
N SER A 216 -8.32 6.69 27.13
CA SER A 216 -8.70 8.10 27.06
C SER A 216 -9.76 8.39 25.97
N LEU A 217 -9.96 7.46 25.02
CA LEU A 217 -10.94 7.62 23.94
C LEU A 217 -12.38 7.39 24.44
N SER A 218 -13.35 7.79 23.60
CA SER A 218 -14.78 7.63 23.88
C SER A 218 -15.17 6.16 24.09
N ALA A 219 -16.22 5.91 24.88
CA ALA A 219 -16.72 4.56 25.13
C ALA A 219 -17.05 3.79 23.83
N TYR A 220 -17.52 4.49 22.80
CA TYR A 220 -17.79 3.94 21.47
C TYR A 220 -16.49 3.51 20.74
N ALA A 221 -15.45 4.35 20.75
CA ALA A 221 -14.18 4.01 20.11
C ALA A 221 -13.50 2.78 20.75
N ARG A 222 -13.65 2.62 22.08
CA ARG A 222 -13.15 1.45 22.81
C ARG A 222 -13.83 0.13 22.41
N GLN A 223 -15.01 0.16 21.80
CA GLN A 223 -15.69 -1.05 21.32
C GLN A 223 -14.99 -1.65 20.09
N PHE A 224 -14.37 -0.81 19.25
CA PHE A 224 -13.67 -1.22 18.03
C PHE A 224 -12.18 -1.46 18.24
N LEU A 225 -11.59 -0.79 19.24
CA LEU A 225 -10.20 -0.99 19.61
C LEU A 225 -10.14 -2.17 20.58
N GLY A 226 -9.51 -3.26 20.16
CA GLY A 226 -9.38 -4.47 20.98
C GLY A 226 -8.84 -4.16 22.38
N GLN A 227 -9.36 -4.85 23.39
CA GLN A 227 -8.83 -4.74 24.75
C GLN A 227 -7.41 -5.29 24.78
N MET A 228 -6.43 -4.41 25.01
CA MET A 228 -5.07 -4.86 25.23
C MET A 228 -4.90 -5.35 26.66
N PRO A 229 -4.28 -6.53 26.86
CA PRO A 229 -4.04 -7.04 28.19
C PRO A 229 -3.16 -6.07 28.97
N LYS A 230 -3.52 -5.81 30.23
CA LYS A 230 -2.71 -4.98 31.11
C LYS A 230 -1.36 -5.68 31.37
N PRO A 231 -0.22 -5.03 31.11
CA PRO A 231 1.09 -5.62 31.37
C PRO A 231 1.35 -5.82 32.86
N LYS A 232 2.19 -6.79 33.20
CA LYS A 232 2.59 -7.08 34.59
C LYS A 232 3.62 -6.05 35.07
N LEU A 233 3.16 -5.01 35.74
CA LEU A 233 3.98 -3.99 36.41
C LEU A 233 3.24 -3.41 37.63
N GLU A 234 3.98 -2.93 38.62
CA GLU A 234 3.40 -2.30 39.81
C GLU A 234 2.92 -0.88 39.51
N HIS A 235 3.81 -0.07 38.94
CA HIS A 235 3.51 1.32 38.65
C HIS A 235 4.33 1.85 37.48
N ILE A 236 3.73 2.72 36.66
CA ILE A 236 4.44 3.46 35.63
C ILE A 236 3.88 4.87 35.47
N SER A 237 4.76 5.86 35.47
CA SER A 237 4.44 7.28 35.32
C SER A 237 5.27 7.93 34.22
N GLY A 238 4.81 9.09 33.75
CA GLY A 238 5.51 9.83 32.70
C GLY A 238 5.52 9.12 31.35
N LEU A 239 4.52 8.28 31.05
CA LEU A 239 4.40 7.60 29.75
C LEU A 239 3.53 8.43 28.80
N SER A 240 3.99 8.59 27.55
CA SER A 240 3.22 9.22 26.47
C SER A 240 2.42 8.16 25.70
N PRO A 241 1.43 8.54 24.87
CA PRO A 241 0.91 7.65 23.84
C PRO A 241 2.07 7.06 23.03
N ALA A 242 2.08 5.73 22.89
CA ALA A 242 3.18 5.00 22.28
C ALA A 242 2.77 4.49 20.90
N ILE A 243 3.71 4.58 19.95
CA ILE A 243 3.60 3.99 18.60
C ILE A 243 4.76 3.02 18.47
N ALA A 244 4.45 1.76 18.17
CA ALA A 244 5.46 0.76 17.85
C ALA A 244 5.63 0.65 16.33
N ILE A 245 6.86 0.73 15.87
CA ILE A 245 7.24 0.44 14.49
C ILE A 245 8.00 -0.88 14.52
N GLU A 246 7.29 -1.96 14.18
CA GLU A 246 7.83 -3.33 14.19
C GLU A 246 8.14 -3.81 12.77
N GLN A 247 9.12 -4.71 12.64
CA GLN A 247 9.35 -5.50 11.43
C GLN A 247 8.32 -6.63 11.28
N LYS A 248 7.03 -6.33 11.42
CA LYS A 248 5.98 -7.29 11.04
C LYS A 248 5.76 -7.17 9.55
N THR A 249 5.86 -8.28 8.82
CA THR A 249 5.50 -8.34 7.40
C THR A 249 4.07 -7.84 7.23
N VAL A 250 3.92 -6.65 6.65
CA VAL A 250 2.64 -6.15 6.17
C VAL A 250 2.11 -7.19 5.20
N GLY A 251 0.89 -7.69 5.42
CA GLY A 251 0.34 -8.79 4.64
C GLY A 251 0.54 -8.58 3.15
N ALA A 252 1.13 -9.58 2.47
CA ALA A 252 1.45 -9.54 1.05
C ALA A 252 0.18 -9.64 0.21
N THR A 253 -0.62 -8.58 0.17
CA THR A 253 -1.73 -8.47 -0.78
C THR A 253 -1.22 -7.74 -2.02
N PRO A 254 -1.46 -8.26 -3.24
CA PRO A 254 -0.98 -7.62 -4.47
C PRO A 254 -1.61 -6.24 -4.73
N ARG A 255 -2.64 -5.86 -3.96
CA ARG A 255 -3.27 -4.54 -4.00
C ARG A 255 -2.63 -3.52 -3.07
N SER A 256 -1.76 -3.97 -2.15
CA SER A 256 -1.02 -3.08 -1.26
C SER A 256 0.27 -2.64 -1.95
N THR A 257 0.40 -1.35 -2.18
CA THR A 257 1.57 -0.69 -2.78
C THR A 257 2.13 0.35 -1.82
N VAL A 258 3.33 0.86 -2.10
CA VAL A 258 3.89 1.99 -1.34
C VAL A 258 2.93 3.18 -1.31
N GLY A 259 2.28 3.49 -2.43
CA GLY A 259 1.32 4.59 -2.53
C GLY A 259 0.08 4.39 -1.65
N THR A 260 -0.41 3.16 -1.48
CA THR A 260 -1.57 2.88 -0.61
C THR A 260 -1.19 2.82 0.86
N VAL A 261 -0.01 2.30 1.21
CA VAL A 261 0.46 2.24 2.61
C VAL A 261 0.81 3.61 3.16
N THR A 262 1.29 4.52 2.30
CA THR A 262 1.61 5.90 2.67
C THR A 262 0.44 6.88 2.48
N GLU A 263 -0.73 6.39 2.06
CA GLU A 263 -1.93 7.18 1.71
C GLU A 263 -1.72 8.21 0.57
N ILE A 264 -0.53 8.31 -0.02
CA ILE A 264 -0.23 9.20 -1.16
C ILE A 264 -1.19 8.93 -2.32
N TYR A 265 -1.54 7.66 -2.56
CA TYR A 265 -2.49 7.29 -3.60
C TYR A 265 -3.89 7.89 -3.37
N ASP A 266 -4.33 8.04 -2.12
CA ASP A 266 -5.63 8.64 -1.80
C ASP A 266 -5.63 10.15 -2.08
N TYR A 267 -4.54 10.84 -1.77
CA TYR A 267 -4.36 12.24 -2.17
C TYR A 267 -4.34 12.40 -3.68
N LEU A 268 -3.65 11.51 -4.41
CA LEU A 268 -3.64 11.52 -5.87
C LEU A 268 -5.05 11.31 -6.44
N ARG A 269 -5.85 10.40 -5.88
CA ARG A 269 -7.24 10.22 -6.32
C ARG A 269 -8.07 11.48 -6.19
N ILE A 270 -7.94 12.21 -5.07
CA ILE A 270 -8.63 13.48 -4.87
C ILE A 270 -8.13 14.52 -5.87
N LEU A 271 -6.81 14.59 -6.09
CA LEU A 271 -6.18 15.50 -7.05
C LEU A 271 -6.72 15.29 -8.47
N PHE A 272 -6.67 14.06 -8.97
CA PHE A 272 -7.18 13.70 -10.30
C PHE A 272 -8.70 13.87 -10.42
N ALA A 273 -9.47 13.59 -9.36
CA ALA A 273 -10.91 13.80 -9.40
C ALA A 273 -11.31 15.28 -9.43
N ARG A 274 -10.51 16.18 -8.83
CA ARG A 274 -10.81 17.61 -8.77
C ARG A 274 -10.23 18.43 -9.91
N LEU A 275 -9.03 18.05 -10.38
CA LEU A 275 -8.27 18.85 -11.35
C LEU A 275 -7.98 18.09 -12.65
N GLY A 276 -8.29 16.79 -12.72
CA GLY A 276 -8.04 15.99 -13.91
C GLY A 276 -8.96 16.40 -15.05
N GLN A 277 -8.37 16.73 -16.21
CA GLN A 277 -9.10 16.89 -17.46
C GLN A 277 -9.40 15.50 -18.04
N MET A 278 -10.68 15.20 -18.20
CA MET A 278 -11.13 13.92 -18.74
C MET A 278 -11.01 13.92 -20.26
N HIS A 279 -10.45 12.86 -20.82
CA HIS A 279 -10.35 12.68 -22.27
C HIS A 279 -10.95 11.33 -22.66
N CYS A 280 -11.59 11.27 -23.82
CA CYS A 280 -12.10 10.02 -24.36
C CYS A 280 -10.93 9.08 -24.71
N PRO A 281 -10.96 7.79 -24.33
CA PRO A 281 -9.87 6.86 -24.67
C PRO A 281 -9.75 6.58 -26.18
N ASP A 282 -10.85 6.68 -26.94
CA ASP A 282 -10.87 6.31 -28.36
C ASP A 282 -10.45 7.47 -29.28
N CYS A 283 -10.97 8.68 -29.05
CA CYS A 283 -10.68 9.85 -29.89
C CYS A 283 -9.88 10.96 -29.21
N GLN A 284 -9.56 10.82 -27.93
CA GLN A 284 -8.80 11.81 -27.14
C GLN A 284 -9.44 13.20 -27.04
N SER A 285 -10.69 13.38 -27.45
CA SER A 285 -11.40 14.64 -27.24
C SER A 285 -11.66 14.86 -25.75
N GLU A 286 -11.60 16.11 -25.30
CA GLU A 286 -11.97 16.48 -23.95
C GLU A 286 -13.44 16.12 -23.66
N VAL A 287 -13.66 15.48 -22.52
CA VAL A 287 -14.98 15.09 -22.03
C VAL A 287 -15.48 16.15 -21.09
N THR A 288 -16.44 16.95 -21.55
CA THR A 288 -17.03 18.05 -20.78
C THR A 288 -18.49 17.74 -20.46
N ARG A 289 -18.95 18.13 -19.26
CA ARG A 289 -20.39 18.22 -18.99
C ARG A 289 -20.98 19.40 -19.76
N GLN A 290 -22.16 19.23 -20.33
CA GLN A 290 -22.89 20.32 -20.96
C GLN A 290 -24.07 20.71 -20.06
N THR A 291 -24.34 22.00 -19.92
CA THR A 291 -25.60 22.45 -19.30
C THR A 291 -26.73 22.39 -20.33
N THR A 292 -27.98 22.36 -19.86
CA THR A 292 -29.16 22.45 -20.75
C THR A 292 -29.08 23.67 -21.67
N ASP A 293 -28.68 24.83 -21.14
CA ASP A 293 -28.48 26.05 -21.95
C ASP A 293 -27.43 25.87 -23.06
N GLN A 294 -26.29 25.24 -22.75
CA GLN A 294 -25.24 24.97 -23.75
C GLN A 294 -25.73 24.01 -24.84
N ILE A 295 -26.58 23.04 -24.48
CA ILE A 295 -27.22 22.12 -25.43
C ILE A 295 -28.17 22.90 -26.34
N ILE A 296 -29.01 23.79 -25.78
CA ILE A 296 -29.93 24.66 -26.54
C ILE A 296 -29.15 25.58 -27.48
N ASP A 297 -28.10 26.24 -26.98
CA ASP A 297 -27.22 27.13 -27.76
C ASP A 297 -26.58 26.38 -28.92
N ARG A 298 -26.12 25.14 -28.69
CA ARG A 298 -25.55 24.28 -29.74
C ARG A 298 -26.58 23.94 -30.82
N ILE A 299 -27.81 23.60 -30.45
CA ILE A 299 -28.89 23.35 -31.42
C ILE A 299 -29.22 24.61 -32.23
N LEU A 300 -29.28 25.78 -31.57
CA LEU A 300 -29.56 27.06 -32.21
C LEU A 300 -28.41 27.59 -33.08
N SER A 301 -27.18 27.09 -32.87
CA SER A 301 -26.02 27.41 -33.72
C SER A 301 -26.04 26.70 -35.08
N LEU A 302 -26.93 25.72 -35.27
CA LEU A 302 -27.13 25.05 -36.55
C LEU A 302 -27.81 26.00 -37.57
N PRO A 303 -27.69 25.73 -38.88
CA PRO A 303 -28.31 26.58 -39.90
C PRO A 303 -29.82 26.73 -39.70
N GLU A 304 -30.35 27.94 -39.92
CA GLU A 304 -31.78 28.21 -39.80
C GLU A 304 -32.61 27.28 -40.70
N LYS A 305 -33.79 26.87 -40.21
CA LYS A 305 -34.74 25.96 -40.88
C LYS A 305 -34.26 24.50 -41.02
N THR A 306 -33.11 24.13 -40.47
CA THR A 306 -32.69 22.73 -40.33
C THR A 306 -33.75 21.95 -39.56
N ALA A 307 -34.20 20.82 -40.10
CA ALA A 307 -35.23 19.99 -39.49
C ALA A 307 -34.57 18.95 -38.56
N LEU A 308 -34.97 18.96 -37.29
CA LEU A 308 -34.37 18.10 -36.27
C LEU A 308 -35.45 17.31 -35.52
N TYR A 309 -35.13 16.07 -35.19
CA TYR A 309 -35.94 15.25 -34.29
C TYR A 309 -35.19 15.18 -32.97
N LEU A 310 -35.86 15.55 -31.88
CA LEU A 310 -35.32 15.44 -30.53
C LEU A 310 -35.70 14.08 -29.96
N GLY A 311 -34.71 13.20 -29.84
CA GLY A 311 -34.85 11.83 -29.36
C GLY A 311 -34.36 11.67 -27.93
N ALA A 312 -35.14 11.00 -27.09
CA ALA A 312 -34.72 10.56 -25.76
C ALA A 312 -34.36 9.07 -25.81
N PRO A 313 -33.07 8.68 -25.69
CA PRO A 313 -32.67 7.28 -25.74
C PRO A 313 -33.16 6.53 -24.48
N ILE A 314 -33.70 5.32 -24.68
CA ILE A 314 -34.17 4.45 -23.61
C ILE A 314 -33.42 3.12 -23.69
N THR A 315 -32.65 2.81 -22.65
CA THR A 315 -32.00 1.50 -22.51
C THR A 315 -32.98 0.45 -22.03
N VAL A 316 -33.14 -0.62 -22.79
CA VAL A 316 -33.93 -1.80 -22.41
C VAL A 316 -33.00 -3.00 -22.29
N PRO A 317 -32.89 -3.65 -21.10
CA PRO A 317 -32.06 -4.83 -20.94
C PRO A 317 -32.51 -5.98 -21.83
N VAL A 318 -31.55 -6.71 -22.40
CA VAL A 318 -31.81 -7.91 -23.21
C VAL A 318 -32.62 -8.93 -22.41
N GLY A 319 -33.65 -9.51 -23.05
CA GLY A 319 -34.56 -10.48 -22.44
C GLY A 319 -35.82 -9.89 -21.83
N GLN A 320 -35.97 -8.56 -21.74
CA GLN A 320 -37.20 -7.92 -21.28
C GLN A 320 -38.17 -7.63 -22.43
N SER A 321 -39.47 -7.74 -22.15
CA SER A 321 -40.53 -7.39 -23.11
C SER A 321 -40.66 -5.88 -23.26
N TYR A 322 -40.74 -5.42 -24.51
CA TYR A 322 -40.97 -4.01 -24.86
C TYR A 322 -42.45 -3.59 -24.71
N THR A 323 -43.40 -4.53 -24.57
CA THR A 323 -44.84 -4.22 -24.50
C THR A 323 -45.19 -3.25 -23.37
N LYS A 324 -44.69 -3.50 -22.15
CA LYS A 324 -44.90 -2.61 -21.00
C LYS A 324 -44.26 -1.24 -21.19
N LEU A 325 -43.18 -1.15 -21.98
CA LEU A 325 -42.54 0.12 -22.27
C LEU A 325 -43.43 0.96 -23.18
N TRP A 326 -44.01 0.36 -24.22
CA TRP A 326 -44.93 1.04 -25.14
C TRP A 326 -46.18 1.54 -24.43
N ASP A 327 -46.83 0.71 -23.62
CA ASP A 327 -48.02 1.11 -22.85
C ASP A 327 -47.74 2.32 -21.94
N ARG A 328 -46.58 2.31 -21.27
CA ARG A 328 -46.14 3.40 -20.40
C ARG A 328 -45.91 4.69 -21.19
N LEU A 329 -45.23 4.62 -22.33
CA LEU A 329 -44.96 5.79 -23.17
C LEU A 329 -46.23 6.37 -23.78
N GLY A 330 -47.19 5.51 -24.18
CA GLY A 330 -48.49 5.94 -24.68
C GLY A 330 -49.31 6.64 -23.60
N THR A 331 -49.31 6.11 -22.38
CA THR A 331 -49.98 6.74 -21.22
C THR A 331 -49.37 8.12 -20.88
N GLN A 332 -48.07 8.30 -21.15
CA GLN A 332 -47.37 9.58 -20.97
C GLN A 332 -47.58 10.56 -22.14
N GLY A 333 -48.32 10.17 -23.19
CA GLY A 333 -48.68 11.03 -24.32
C GLY A 333 -47.68 11.03 -25.48
N TYR A 334 -46.66 10.16 -25.47
CA TYR A 334 -45.72 10.04 -26.58
C TYR A 334 -46.37 9.27 -27.74
N LEU A 335 -46.21 9.79 -28.97
CA LEU A 335 -46.88 9.24 -30.15
C LEU A 335 -45.95 8.39 -31.03
N ARG A 336 -44.64 8.54 -30.89
CA ARG A 336 -43.65 7.99 -31.82
C ARG A 336 -42.40 7.50 -31.12
N VAL A 337 -41.86 6.41 -31.65
CA VAL A 337 -40.59 5.83 -31.23
C VAL A 337 -39.73 5.56 -32.46
N ARG A 338 -38.43 5.75 -32.33
CA ARG A 338 -37.44 5.41 -33.34
C ARG A 338 -36.67 4.19 -32.86
N ILE A 339 -36.67 3.14 -33.68
CA ILE A 339 -36.06 1.85 -33.36
C ILE A 339 -35.04 1.54 -34.46
N ASN A 340 -33.78 1.34 -34.08
CA ASN A 340 -32.65 1.11 -34.98
C ASN A 340 -32.63 2.11 -36.15
N GLY A 341 -32.92 3.38 -35.85
CA GLY A 341 -32.91 4.47 -36.82
C GLY A 341 -34.18 4.67 -37.65
N THR A 342 -35.24 3.87 -37.48
CA THR A 342 -36.53 4.04 -38.21
C THR A 342 -37.63 4.50 -37.27
N THR A 343 -38.39 5.54 -37.63
CA THR A 343 -39.50 6.05 -36.80
C THR A 343 -40.79 5.27 -37.07
N TYR A 344 -41.43 4.81 -35.98
CA TYR A 344 -42.72 4.15 -35.98
C TYR A 344 -43.72 4.94 -35.12
N PRO A 345 -45.00 5.02 -35.52
CA PRO A 345 -46.08 5.36 -34.61
C PRO A 345 -46.11 4.33 -33.46
N LEU A 346 -46.38 4.78 -32.23
CA LEU A 346 -46.34 3.89 -31.06
C LEU A 346 -47.41 2.77 -31.13
N GLU A 347 -48.49 3.00 -31.87
CA GLU A 347 -49.57 2.04 -32.12
C GLU A 347 -49.20 0.97 -33.16
N GLU A 348 -48.20 1.25 -34.01
CA GLU A 348 -47.80 0.42 -35.16
C GLU A 348 -46.32 -0.02 -35.04
N VAL A 349 -45.85 -0.25 -33.82
CA VAL A 349 -44.48 -0.71 -33.59
C VAL A 349 -44.35 -2.19 -34.04
N PRO A 350 -43.38 -2.53 -34.89
CA PRO A 350 -43.17 -3.92 -35.31
C PRO A 350 -42.74 -4.81 -34.15
N GLU A 351 -42.95 -6.12 -34.27
CA GLU A 351 -42.49 -7.08 -33.26
C GLU A 351 -40.95 -7.09 -33.22
N ILE A 352 -40.38 -6.91 -32.03
CA ILE A 352 -38.93 -6.75 -31.81
C ILE A 352 -38.37 -8.01 -31.15
N ASP A 353 -37.21 -8.48 -31.63
CA ASP A 353 -36.49 -9.61 -31.03
C ASP A 353 -35.87 -9.19 -29.68
N HIS A 354 -36.55 -9.50 -28.58
CA HIS A 354 -36.09 -9.21 -27.22
C HIS A 354 -34.78 -9.92 -26.83
N LYS A 355 -34.28 -10.87 -27.65
CA LYS A 355 -32.99 -11.53 -27.41
C LYS A 355 -31.80 -10.75 -27.98
N ARG A 356 -32.04 -9.68 -28.73
CA ARG A 356 -31.01 -8.80 -29.29
C ARG A 356 -31.09 -7.42 -28.68
N GLU A 357 -29.96 -6.74 -28.70
CA GLU A 357 -29.89 -5.33 -28.33
C GLU A 357 -30.44 -4.48 -29.46
N HIS A 358 -31.25 -3.48 -29.10
CA HIS A 358 -31.87 -2.56 -30.03
C HIS A 358 -31.72 -1.13 -29.53
N VAL A 359 -31.43 -0.21 -30.44
CA VAL A 359 -31.37 1.23 -30.13
C VAL A 359 -32.80 1.76 -30.18
N VAL A 360 -33.33 2.16 -29.02
CA VAL A 360 -34.69 2.69 -28.87
C VAL A 360 -34.63 4.13 -28.40
N GLU A 361 -35.28 5.02 -29.15
CA GLU A 361 -35.30 6.44 -28.89
C GLU A 361 -36.75 6.95 -28.97
N VAL A 362 -37.25 7.61 -27.94
CA VAL A 362 -38.59 8.23 -28.00
C VAL A 362 -38.48 9.57 -28.70
N VAL A 363 -39.30 9.80 -29.72
CA VAL A 363 -39.30 11.07 -30.44
C VAL A 363 -40.15 12.06 -29.63
N VAL A 364 -39.50 12.97 -28.93
CA VAL A 364 -40.13 13.94 -28.03
C VAL A 364 -40.71 15.11 -28.80
N ASP A 365 -39.95 15.67 -29.75
CA ASP A 365 -40.43 16.73 -30.62
C ASP A 365 -39.77 16.70 -32.00
N ARG A 366 -40.43 17.33 -32.98
CA ARG A 366 -39.92 17.57 -34.33
C ARG A 366 -39.90 19.07 -34.57
N ILE A 367 -38.70 19.62 -34.53
CA ILE A 367 -38.49 21.07 -34.58
C ILE A 367 -37.81 21.49 -35.89
N LYS A 368 -37.92 22.77 -36.20
CA LYS A 368 -37.02 23.44 -37.14
C LYS A 368 -36.21 24.46 -36.37
N VAL A 369 -34.92 24.58 -36.68
CA VAL A 369 -34.06 25.55 -36.03
C VAL A 369 -34.56 26.96 -36.36
N ASP A 370 -35.03 27.66 -35.34
CA ASP A 370 -35.51 29.04 -35.40
C ASP A 370 -35.05 29.75 -34.11
N PRO A 371 -34.12 30.72 -34.19
CA PRO A 371 -33.65 31.49 -33.03
C PRO A 371 -34.77 32.19 -32.25
N ALA A 372 -35.88 32.57 -32.91
CA ALA A 372 -37.02 33.20 -32.25
C ALA A 372 -37.83 32.21 -31.39
N ALA A 373 -37.68 30.90 -31.64
CA ALA A 373 -38.38 29.82 -30.93
C ALA A 373 -37.57 29.22 -29.77
N ARG A 374 -36.55 29.93 -29.25
CA ARG A 374 -35.66 29.44 -28.17
C ARG A 374 -36.42 28.80 -27.01
N GLY A 375 -37.43 29.47 -26.47
CA GLY A 375 -38.19 28.98 -25.31
C GLY A 375 -38.82 27.61 -25.57
N ARG A 376 -39.51 27.47 -26.71
CA ARG A 376 -40.13 26.20 -27.13
C ARG A 376 -39.09 25.09 -27.35
N ILE A 377 -37.97 25.40 -28.00
CA ILE A 377 -36.89 24.42 -28.21
C ILE A 377 -36.31 24.00 -26.85
N GLY A 378 -36.18 24.95 -25.91
CA GLY A 378 -35.77 24.69 -24.55
C GLY A 378 -36.69 23.68 -23.84
N ASP A 379 -38.00 23.92 -23.85
CA ASP A 379 -38.98 23.02 -23.23
C ASP A 379 -38.88 21.59 -23.80
N SER A 380 -38.73 21.45 -25.12
CA SER A 380 -38.58 20.14 -25.77
C SER A 380 -37.24 19.47 -25.47
N VAL A 381 -36.16 20.25 -25.34
CA VAL A 381 -34.83 19.75 -24.92
C VAL A 381 -34.86 19.28 -23.47
N GLU A 382 -35.47 20.04 -22.56
CA GLU A 382 -35.63 19.64 -21.15
C GLU A 382 -36.44 18.36 -21.04
N SER A 383 -37.59 18.28 -21.71
CA SER A 383 -38.42 17.07 -21.72
C SER A 383 -37.67 15.83 -22.23
N ALA A 384 -36.86 16.00 -23.29
CA ALA A 384 -36.07 14.91 -23.84
C ALA A 384 -34.90 14.50 -22.95
N LEU A 385 -34.21 15.46 -22.33
CA LEU A 385 -33.16 15.18 -21.35
C LEU A 385 -33.74 14.47 -20.11
N ASP A 386 -34.89 14.89 -19.61
CA ASP A 386 -35.54 14.24 -18.45
C ASP A 386 -35.91 12.79 -18.77
N LEU A 387 -36.53 12.54 -19.93
CA LEU A 387 -36.89 11.19 -20.35
C LEU A 387 -35.65 10.31 -20.63
N GLY A 388 -34.63 10.89 -21.27
CA GLY A 388 -33.36 10.25 -21.60
C GLY A 388 -32.35 10.21 -20.45
N ARG A 389 -32.75 10.59 -19.23
CA ARG A 389 -31.91 10.63 -18.01
C ARG A 389 -30.61 11.42 -18.20
N GLY A 390 -30.70 12.60 -18.82
CA GLY A 390 -29.58 13.50 -19.10
C GLY A 390 -28.88 13.23 -20.43
N ILE A 391 -29.48 12.46 -21.34
CA ILE A 391 -28.98 12.22 -22.70
C ILE A 391 -30.07 12.64 -23.70
N LEU A 392 -29.66 13.37 -24.74
CA LEU A 392 -30.48 13.80 -25.85
C LEU A 392 -29.81 13.38 -27.15
N HIS A 393 -30.58 12.79 -28.05
CA HIS A 393 -30.16 12.54 -29.43
C HIS A 393 -30.78 13.59 -30.35
N VAL A 394 -29.94 14.37 -31.02
CA VAL A 394 -30.34 15.34 -32.03
C VAL A 394 -30.19 14.69 -33.39
N ILE A 395 -31.32 14.29 -33.97
CA ILE A 395 -31.36 13.55 -35.24
C ILE A 395 -31.62 14.54 -36.37
N HIS A 396 -30.70 14.61 -37.33
CA HIS A 396 -30.79 15.51 -38.49
C HIS A 396 -31.65 14.89 -39.58
N ALA A 397 -32.84 15.42 -39.79
CA ALA A 397 -33.75 14.90 -40.80
C ALA A 397 -33.28 15.32 -42.21
N ASP A 398 -32.92 14.34 -43.02
CA ASP A 398 -32.48 14.52 -44.40
C ASP A 398 -33.45 13.84 -45.37
N LYS A 399 -33.91 14.57 -46.39
CA LYS A 399 -34.84 14.05 -47.39
C LYS A 399 -34.16 13.17 -48.44
N GLU A 400 -32.85 13.33 -48.63
CA GLU A 400 -32.08 12.61 -49.65
C GLU A 400 -31.52 11.28 -49.13
N THR A 401 -31.42 11.15 -47.81
CA THR A 401 -30.85 9.97 -47.13
C THR A 401 -31.95 9.14 -46.46
N PRO A 402 -31.94 7.80 -46.58
CA PRO A 402 -32.86 6.93 -45.83
C PRO A 402 -32.75 7.16 -44.32
N GLU A 403 -33.88 7.13 -43.62
CA GLU A 403 -33.99 7.46 -42.20
C GLU A 403 -32.97 6.75 -41.27
N PRO A 404 -32.68 5.44 -41.46
CA PRO A 404 -31.71 4.74 -40.61
C PRO A 404 -30.27 5.25 -40.72
N LYS A 405 -29.96 6.03 -41.77
CA LYS A 405 -28.64 6.61 -42.03
C LYS A 405 -28.58 8.10 -41.70
N TRP A 406 -29.64 8.68 -41.16
CA TRP A 406 -29.61 10.07 -40.69
C TRP A 406 -28.54 10.26 -39.63
N ARG A 407 -27.87 11.41 -39.69
CA ARG A 407 -26.86 11.79 -38.70
C ARG A 407 -27.54 12.01 -37.36
N VAL A 408 -26.97 11.43 -36.30
CA VAL A 408 -27.43 11.60 -34.91
C VAL A 408 -26.28 12.19 -34.10
N ASP A 409 -26.49 13.37 -33.54
CA ASP A 409 -25.55 13.97 -32.59
C ASP A 409 -26.04 13.66 -31.17
N ARG A 410 -25.21 13.03 -30.35
CA ARG A 410 -25.48 12.78 -28.93
C ARG A 410 -25.03 13.96 -28.07
N LEU A 411 -25.94 14.49 -27.27
CA LEU A 411 -25.70 15.57 -26.30
C LEU A 411 -26.02 15.06 -24.90
N SER A 412 -25.23 15.44 -23.89
CA SER A 412 -25.44 14.92 -22.53
C SER A 412 -25.08 15.91 -21.43
N LEU A 413 -25.83 15.82 -20.32
CA LEU A 413 -25.53 16.46 -19.04
C LEU A 413 -24.42 15.73 -18.26
N HIS A 414 -24.07 14.50 -18.68
CA HIS A 414 -23.03 13.68 -18.06
C HIS A 414 -21.66 13.92 -18.72
N TYR A 415 -20.59 13.51 -18.04
CA TYR A 415 -19.27 13.42 -18.67
C TYR A 415 -19.30 12.30 -19.73
N SER A 416 -19.55 12.67 -20.98
CA SER A 416 -19.59 11.75 -22.12
C SER A 416 -18.80 12.29 -23.31
N CYS A 417 -18.28 11.38 -24.13
CA CYS A 417 -17.58 11.76 -25.33
C CYS A 417 -18.57 12.36 -26.35
N PRO A 418 -18.30 13.53 -26.94
CA PRO A 418 -19.16 14.11 -27.97
C PRO A 418 -19.00 13.47 -29.35
N VAL A 419 -18.09 12.50 -29.53
CA VAL A 419 -17.69 11.95 -30.84
C VAL A 419 -17.86 10.43 -30.97
N CYS A 420 -17.51 9.64 -29.95
CA CYS A 420 -17.36 8.18 -30.08
C CYS A 420 -18.54 7.32 -29.60
N ASP A 421 -19.46 7.88 -28.80
CA ASP A 421 -20.53 7.10 -28.17
C ASP A 421 -21.90 7.30 -28.84
#